data_AF-X1DR83-F1
#
_entry.id   AF-X1DR83-F1
#
_cell.length_a   1.000
_cell.length_b   1.000
_cell.length_c   1.000
_cell.angle_alpha   90.00
_cell.angle_beta   90.00
_cell.angle_gamma   90.00
#
_symmetry.space_group_name_H-M   'P 1'
#
loop_
_entity.id
_entity.type
_entity.pdbx_description
1 polymer ?
#
loop_
_entity_poly.entity_id
_entity_poly.type
_entity_poly.pdbx_seq_one_letter_code
_entity_poly.pdbx_strand_id
1 'polypeptide(L)'
;QESLGADIIMALDECPAHDDSLEKVKTAMERTHRWAERCLKAQKRPDQALYAIVQGGISPELRRQSAEYLASLDFPGYAIGGLSIGEPKKVTLAMIEETVAWLPENKPRYLMGVGSPEDIVEAVARGIDMFDSALPTRVARNGALFTWQGRRSIGNAAYSQMEQPIVPGCDCYTCRNF
;
A
#
# COMPACT_ATOMS: atom_id res chain seq x y z
N GLN A 1 -3.77 7.20 -17.65
CA GLN A 1 -3.19 5.84 -17.73
C GLN A 1 -3.87 4.98 -18.81
N GLU A 2 -4.93 5.45 -19.48
CA GLU A 2 -5.66 4.65 -20.49
C GLU A 2 -4.81 4.18 -21.67
N SER A 3 -3.89 5.02 -22.15
CA SER A 3 -3.00 4.69 -23.26
C SER A 3 -1.96 3.62 -22.92
N LEU A 4 -1.64 3.41 -21.63
CA LEU A 4 -0.78 2.33 -21.18
C LEU A 4 -1.51 0.98 -21.19
N GLY A 5 -2.84 0.98 -21.22
CA GLY A 5 -3.65 -0.25 -21.18
C GLY A 5 -3.66 -0.97 -19.83
N ALA A 6 -3.43 -0.26 -18.72
CA ALA A 6 -3.44 -0.85 -17.38
C ALA A 6 -4.85 -1.30 -16.95
N ASP A 7 -4.99 -2.47 -16.34
CA ASP A 7 -6.30 -2.97 -15.88
C ASP A 7 -6.86 -2.16 -14.71
N ILE A 8 -5.98 -1.74 -13.79
CA ILE A 8 -6.30 -0.85 -12.67
C ILE A 8 -5.52 0.46 -12.84
N ILE A 9 -6.23 1.57 -12.81
CA ILE A 9 -5.66 2.92 -12.88
C ILE A 9 -5.93 3.65 -11.55
N MET A 10 -5.07 4.60 -11.20
CA MET A 10 -5.15 5.30 -9.92
C MET A 10 -5.59 6.73 -10.16
N ALA A 11 -6.49 7.24 -9.31
CA ALA A 11 -6.79 8.67 -9.30
C ALA A 11 -5.51 9.46 -9.00
N LEU A 12 -5.36 10.63 -9.64
CA LEU A 12 -4.25 11.52 -9.33
C LEU A 12 -4.49 12.12 -7.94
N ASP A 13 -3.48 12.03 -7.08
CA ASP A 13 -3.52 12.53 -5.72
C ASP A 13 -2.31 13.42 -5.40
N GLU A 14 -2.33 13.97 -4.19
CA GLU A 14 -1.19 14.62 -3.58
C GLU A 14 -0.89 13.99 -2.23
N CYS A 15 0.35 13.54 -2.07
CA CYS A 15 0.85 13.02 -0.82
C CYS A 15 1.54 14.13 0.01
N PRO A 16 0.91 14.66 1.08
CA PRO A 16 1.59 15.57 2.00
C PRO A 16 2.70 14.83 2.76
N ALA A 17 3.69 15.57 3.28
CA ALA A 17 4.71 14.99 4.15
C ALA A 17 4.10 14.60 5.51
N HIS A 18 4.67 13.59 6.17
CA HIS A 18 4.14 13.09 7.47
C HIS A 18 4.22 14.14 8.60
N ASP A 19 5.11 15.11 8.48
CA ASP A 19 5.36 16.20 9.43
C ASP A 19 4.77 17.56 8.97
N ASP A 20 4.01 17.57 7.87
CA ASP A 20 3.29 18.77 7.45
C ASP A 20 2.20 19.15 8.46
N SER A 21 1.89 20.45 8.53
CA SER A 21 0.82 20.95 9.39
C SER A 21 -0.54 20.41 8.98
N LEU A 22 -1.46 20.30 9.94
CA LEU A 22 -2.83 19.83 9.69
C LEU A 22 -3.52 20.61 8.55
N GLU A 23 -3.31 21.92 8.47
CA GLU A 23 -3.87 22.77 7.40
C GLU A 23 -3.33 22.41 6.01
N LYS A 24 -2.03 22.09 5.89
CA LYS A 24 -1.45 21.63 4.63
C LYS A 24 -1.99 20.26 4.25
N VAL A 25 -2.06 19.33 5.20
CA VAL A 25 -2.62 17.99 4.99
C VAL A 25 -4.06 18.07 4.52
N LYS A 26 -4.87 18.93 5.16
CA LYS A 26 -6.26 19.20 4.76
C LYS A 26 -6.35 19.77 3.34
N THR A 27 -5.51 20.74 3.01
CA THR A 27 -5.47 21.35 1.67
C THR A 27 -5.12 20.32 0.59
N ALA A 28 -4.13 19.44 0.87
CA ALA A 28 -3.72 18.37 -0.04
C ALA A 28 -4.83 17.30 -0.22
N MET A 29 -5.51 16.94 0.87
CA MET A 29 -6.66 16.03 0.85
C MET A 29 -7.80 16.61 -0.02
N GLU A 30 -8.19 17.86 0.20
CA GLU A 30 -9.25 18.50 -0.59
C GLU A 30 -8.85 18.65 -2.08
N ARG A 31 -7.55 18.86 -2.37
CA ARG A 31 -7.05 18.85 -3.75
C ARG A 31 -7.15 17.47 -4.38
N THR A 32 -6.78 16.43 -3.63
CA THR A 32 -6.93 15.02 -4.04
C THR A 32 -8.40 14.69 -4.36
N HIS A 33 -9.34 15.14 -3.54
CA HIS A 33 -10.78 14.98 -3.79
C HIS A 33 -11.23 15.61 -5.12
N ARG A 34 -10.85 16.87 -5.36
CA ARG A 34 -11.15 17.56 -6.63
C ARG A 34 -10.50 16.86 -7.83
N TRP A 35 -9.33 16.27 -7.66
CA TRP A 35 -8.66 15.52 -8.72
C TRP A 35 -9.33 14.16 -8.96
N ALA A 36 -9.79 13.47 -7.92
CA ALA A 36 -10.53 12.22 -8.03
C ALA A 36 -11.81 12.38 -8.87
N GLU A 37 -12.61 13.43 -8.62
CA GLU A 37 -13.77 13.76 -9.47
C GLU A 37 -13.39 14.03 -10.94
N ARG A 38 -12.27 14.73 -11.15
CA ARG A 38 -11.78 15.02 -12.51
C ARG A 38 -11.30 13.75 -13.20
N CYS A 39 -10.68 12.82 -12.48
CA CYS A 39 -10.28 11.51 -12.99
C CYS A 39 -11.51 10.68 -13.41
N LEU A 40 -12.57 10.64 -12.59
CA LEU A 40 -13.83 9.99 -12.95
C LEU A 40 -14.42 10.55 -14.25
N LYS A 41 -14.47 11.87 -14.38
CA LYS A 41 -14.99 12.55 -15.59
C LYS A 41 -14.08 12.35 -16.82
N ALA A 42 -12.78 12.16 -16.61
CA ALA A 42 -11.79 12.01 -17.67
C ALA A 42 -11.66 10.57 -18.18
N GLN A 43 -12.05 9.58 -17.36
CA GLN A 43 -12.04 8.18 -17.75
C GLN A 43 -13.07 7.92 -18.87
N LYS A 44 -12.61 7.29 -19.94
CA LYS A 44 -13.39 6.92 -21.13
C LYS A 44 -13.47 5.42 -21.34
N ARG A 45 -12.50 4.66 -20.80
CA ARG A 45 -12.41 3.21 -20.93
C ARG A 45 -13.10 2.49 -19.75
N PRO A 46 -14.25 1.82 -19.97
CA PRO A 46 -14.97 1.12 -18.91
C PRO A 46 -14.33 -0.21 -18.51
N ASP A 47 -13.39 -0.72 -19.31
CA ASP A 47 -12.66 -1.95 -19.04
C ASP A 47 -11.54 -1.78 -18.00
N GLN A 48 -11.23 -0.53 -17.61
CA GLN A 48 -10.22 -0.21 -16.59
C GLN A 48 -10.90 0.18 -15.28
N ALA A 49 -10.43 -0.35 -14.16
CA ALA A 49 -10.93 0.03 -12.84
C ALA A 49 -10.15 1.24 -12.31
N LEU A 50 -10.83 2.37 -12.06
CA LEU A 50 -10.23 3.55 -11.44
C LEU A 50 -10.34 3.50 -9.93
N TYR A 51 -9.23 3.46 -9.21
CA TYR A 51 -9.22 3.46 -7.75
C TYR A 51 -9.05 4.88 -7.22
N ALA A 52 -9.83 5.24 -6.20
CA ALA A 52 -9.61 6.47 -5.44
C ALA A 52 -8.41 6.33 -4.50
N ILE A 53 -7.82 7.44 -4.06
CA ILE A 53 -6.74 7.43 -3.07
C ILE A 53 -7.16 8.27 -1.86
N VAL A 54 -7.34 7.61 -0.72
CA VAL A 54 -7.61 8.26 0.56
C VAL A 54 -6.32 8.88 1.08
N GLN A 55 -6.34 10.21 1.18
CA GLN A 55 -5.35 11.02 1.88
C GLN A 55 -5.90 11.53 3.22
N GLY A 56 -5.05 12.14 4.05
CA GLY A 56 -5.43 12.64 5.39
C GLY A 56 -4.28 12.64 6.41
N GLY A 57 -3.07 12.24 5.99
CA GLY A 57 -1.90 12.17 6.86
C GLY A 57 -2.14 11.27 8.07
N ILE A 58 -1.68 11.71 9.24
CA ILE A 58 -1.86 11.02 10.53
C ILE A 58 -3.06 11.54 11.34
N SER A 59 -3.99 12.25 10.70
CA SER A 59 -5.19 12.78 11.34
C SER A 59 -6.38 11.83 11.15
N PRO A 60 -6.93 11.21 12.23
CA PRO A 60 -8.11 10.36 12.14
C PRO A 60 -9.31 11.08 11.50
N GLU A 61 -9.52 12.34 11.86
CA GLU A 61 -10.63 13.16 11.36
C GLU A 61 -10.54 13.38 9.84
N LEU A 62 -9.35 13.75 9.34
CA LEU A 62 -9.16 13.93 7.90
C LEU A 62 -9.23 12.59 7.15
N ARG A 63 -8.72 11.50 7.73
CA ARG A 63 -8.84 10.16 7.15
C ARG A 63 -10.30 9.75 6.98
N ARG A 64 -11.10 9.92 8.03
CA ARG A 64 -12.54 9.68 8.00
C ARG A 64 -13.22 10.55 6.95
N GLN A 65 -13.02 11.86 6.98
CA GLN A 65 -13.63 12.79 6.03
C GLN A 65 -13.31 12.40 4.58
N SER A 66 -12.06 12.01 4.33
CA SER A 66 -11.59 11.60 3.01
C SER A 66 -12.20 10.29 2.55
N ALA A 67 -12.25 9.29 3.43
CA ALA A 67 -12.86 7.99 3.15
C ALA A 67 -14.36 8.11 2.88
N GLU A 68 -15.12 8.82 3.73
CA GLU A 68 -16.55 9.06 3.54
C GLU A 68 -16.83 9.79 2.22
N TYR A 69 -16.08 10.85 1.92
CA TYR A 69 -16.24 11.61 0.67
C TYR A 69 -15.95 10.75 -0.56
N LEU A 70 -14.82 10.03 -0.60
CA LEU A 70 -14.47 9.20 -1.75
C LEU A 70 -15.42 7.99 -1.89
N ALA A 71 -15.88 7.42 -0.78
CA ALA A 71 -16.89 6.37 -0.77
C ALA A 71 -18.20 6.82 -1.45
N SER A 72 -18.62 8.08 -1.21
CA SER A 72 -19.81 8.66 -1.83
C SER A 72 -19.74 8.78 -3.36
N LEU A 73 -18.54 8.74 -3.94
CA LEU A 73 -18.29 8.80 -5.39
C LEU A 73 -18.26 7.41 -6.06
N ASP A 74 -18.45 6.33 -5.29
CA ASP A 74 -18.67 4.97 -5.79
C ASP A 74 -17.56 4.37 -6.67
N PHE A 75 -16.29 4.70 -6.44
CA PHE A 75 -15.15 4.09 -7.15
C PHE A 75 -15.11 2.56 -7.01
N PRO A 76 -14.66 1.80 -8.04
CA PRO A 76 -14.54 0.34 -7.96
C PRO A 76 -13.50 -0.18 -6.96
N GLY A 77 -12.66 0.68 -6.39
CA GLY A 77 -11.72 0.33 -5.32
C GLY A 77 -11.11 1.57 -4.66
N TYR A 78 -10.52 1.37 -3.48
CA TYR A 78 -10.02 2.45 -2.65
C TYR A 78 -8.62 2.15 -2.15
N ALA A 79 -7.67 3.00 -2.52
CA ALA A 79 -6.32 2.94 -2.00
C ALA A 79 -6.14 3.85 -0.78
N ILE A 80 -5.23 3.48 0.10
CA ILE A 80 -4.81 4.26 1.26
C ILE A 80 -3.38 4.76 0.98
N GLY A 81 -3.27 6.05 0.69
CA GLY A 81 -2.00 6.72 0.40
C GLY A 81 -1.46 7.49 1.60
N GLY A 82 -0.22 7.96 1.48
CA GLY A 82 0.40 8.86 2.47
C GLY A 82 0.61 8.23 3.85
N LEU A 83 0.90 6.93 3.90
CA LEU A 83 1.33 6.20 5.09
C LEU A 83 2.65 5.49 4.83
N SER A 84 3.35 5.09 5.90
CA SER A 84 4.67 4.48 5.89
C SER A 84 5.75 5.35 5.24
N ILE A 85 5.66 6.67 5.43
CA ILE A 85 6.57 7.66 4.83
C ILE A 85 7.47 8.35 5.87
N GLY A 86 7.42 7.92 7.13
CA GLY A 86 8.32 8.36 8.20
C GLY A 86 7.74 8.21 9.60
N GLU A 87 6.42 8.09 9.70
CA GLU A 87 5.72 7.94 10.97
C GLU A 87 5.96 6.56 11.62
N PRO A 88 5.78 6.44 12.94
CA PRO A 88 5.89 5.14 13.62
C PRO A 88 4.84 4.14 13.12
N LYS A 89 5.23 2.87 12.99
CA LYS A 89 4.34 1.78 12.54
C LYS A 89 3.00 1.72 13.28
N LYS A 90 2.99 1.98 14.60
CA LYS A 90 1.74 2.02 15.39
C LYS A 90 0.77 3.10 14.90
N VAL A 91 1.29 4.24 14.44
CA VAL A 91 0.49 5.34 13.87
C VAL A 91 -0.07 4.92 12.52
N THR A 92 0.76 4.33 11.65
CA THR A 92 0.30 3.76 10.37
C THR A 92 -0.86 2.78 10.58
N LEU A 93 -0.70 1.82 11.50
CA LEU A 93 -1.72 0.81 11.78
C LEU A 93 -3.02 1.42 12.32
N ALA A 94 -2.92 2.41 13.20
CA ALA A 94 -4.09 3.15 13.69
C ALA A 94 -4.81 3.88 12.54
N MET A 95 -4.06 4.55 11.65
CA MET A 95 -4.68 5.27 10.52
C MET A 95 -5.32 4.33 9.50
N ILE A 96 -4.77 3.13 9.31
CA ILE A 96 -5.41 2.09 8.50
C ILE A 96 -6.77 1.73 9.09
N GLU A 97 -6.81 1.38 10.39
CA GLU A 97 -8.04 0.99 11.08
C GLU A 97 -9.10 2.10 11.04
N GLU A 98 -8.70 3.35 11.32
CA GLU A 98 -9.56 4.53 11.22
C GLU A 98 -10.09 4.72 9.79
N THR A 99 -9.28 4.48 8.76
CA THR A 99 -9.70 4.67 7.37
C THR A 99 -10.65 3.57 6.90
N VAL A 100 -10.30 2.31 7.18
CA VAL A 100 -11.02 1.14 6.66
C VAL A 100 -12.47 1.09 7.16
N ALA A 101 -12.72 1.56 8.39
CA ALA A 101 -14.05 1.63 8.98
C ALA A 101 -15.07 2.45 8.16
N TRP A 102 -14.60 3.36 7.30
CA TRP A 102 -15.45 4.23 6.47
C TRP A 102 -15.44 3.87 4.98
N LEU A 103 -14.73 2.80 4.60
CA LEU A 103 -14.66 2.31 3.23
C LEU A 103 -15.64 1.14 3.00
N PRO A 104 -16.32 1.06 1.84
CA PRO A 104 -17.25 -0.03 1.54
C PRO A 104 -16.59 -1.41 1.64
N GLU A 105 -17.21 -2.33 2.38
CA GLU A 105 -16.70 -3.70 2.59
C GLU A 105 -16.73 -4.57 1.33
N ASN A 106 -17.60 -4.25 0.39
CA ASN A 106 -17.74 -4.97 -0.87
C ASN A 106 -16.77 -4.49 -1.97
N LYS A 107 -15.79 -3.66 -1.62
CA LYS A 107 -14.83 -3.07 -2.55
C LYS A 107 -13.40 -3.25 -2.05
N PRO A 108 -12.45 -3.53 -2.96
CA PRO A 108 -11.07 -3.79 -2.59
C PRO A 108 -10.39 -2.56 -1.98
N ARG A 109 -9.62 -2.81 -0.92
CA ARG A 109 -8.85 -1.81 -0.19
C ARG A 109 -7.35 -2.06 -0.41
N TYR A 110 -6.67 -1.07 -0.96
CA TYR A 110 -5.27 -1.18 -1.39
C TYR A 110 -4.35 -0.30 -0.52
N LEU A 111 -3.44 -0.90 0.24
CA LEU A 111 -2.43 -0.16 1.00
C LEU A 111 -1.18 0.04 0.14
N MET A 112 -0.90 1.30 -0.20
CA MET A 112 0.17 1.65 -1.14
C MET A 112 1.55 1.68 -0.46
N GLY A 113 2.55 1.05 -1.08
CA GLY A 113 3.95 1.15 -0.71
C GLY A 113 4.38 0.33 0.52
N VAL A 114 3.51 -0.49 1.08
CA VAL A 114 3.77 -1.31 2.27
C VAL A 114 4.03 -2.76 1.86
N GLY A 115 5.07 -3.38 2.42
CA GLY A 115 5.35 -4.77 2.05
C GLY A 115 6.36 -5.55 2.88
N SER A 116 6.66 -5.14 4.12
CA SER A 116 7.30 -6.10 5.03
C SER A 116 6.29 -7.22 5.38
N PRO A 117 6.73 -8.49 5.52
CA PRO A 117 5.82 -9.59 5.83
C PRO A 117 4.94 -9.32 7.05
N GLU A 118 5.53 -8.74 8.10
CA GLU A 118 4.84 -8.36 9.33
C GLU A 118 3.82 -7.22 9.13
N ASP A 119 4.10 -6.25 8.25
CA ASP A 119 3.12 -5.19 7.94
C ASP A 119 1.93 -5.74 7.16
N ILE A 120 2.18 -6.64 6.20
CA ILE A 120 1.12 -7.26 5.39
C ILE A 120 0.15 -8.00 6.31
N VAL A 121 0.65 -8.83 7.24
CA VAL A 121 -0.21 -9.58 8.18
C VAL A 121 -1.05 -8.64 9.05
N GLU A 122 -0.44 -7.60 9.61
CA GLU A 122 -1.14 -6.62 10.46
C GLU A 122 -2.19 -5.80 9.68
N ALA A 123 -1.90 -5.46 8.43
CA ALA A 123 -2.82 -4.70 7.59
C ALA A 123 -3.97 -5.58 7.07
N VAL A 124 -3.73 -6.84 6.73
CA VAL A 124 -4.79 -7.81 6.39
C VAL A 124 -5.75 -7.99 7.57
N ALA A 125 -5.22 -8.11 8.79
CA ALA A 125 -6.04 -8.17 10.00
C ALA A 125 -6.91 -6.92 10.22
N ARG A 126 -6.59 -5.81 9.55
CA ARG A 126 -7.34 -4.54 9.57
C ARG A 126 -8.15 -4.30 8.29
N GLY A 127 -8.33 -5.31 7.45
CA GLY A 127 -9.21 -5.27 6.29
C GLY A 127 -8.59 -4.74 5.01
N ILE A 128 -7.26 -4.75 4.87
CA ILE A 128 -6.59 -4.46 3.60
C ILE A 128 -6.52 -5.71 2.71
N ASP A 129 -6.79 -5.54 1.42
CA ASP A 129 -6.89 -6.61 0.43
C ASP A 129 -5.72 -6.65 -0.56
N MET A 130 -5.10 -5.50 -0.82
CA MET A 130 -4.05 -5.35 -1.83
C MET A 130 -2.84 -4.58 -1.29
N PHE A 131 -1.65 -4.92 -1.80
CA PHE A 131 -0.37 -4.36 -1.40
C PHE A 131 0.59 -4.26 -2.58
N ASP A 132 1.51 -3.31 -2.52
CA ASP A 132 2.67 -3.25 -3.42
C ASP A 132 3.92 -2.81 -2.64
N SER A 133 5.09 -3.33 -3.00
CA SER A 133 6.34 -2.83 -2.45
C SER A 133 7.55 -3.23 -3.27
N ALA A 134 8.49 -2.30 -3.40
CA ALA A 134 9.83 -2.61 -3.90
C ALA A 134 10.70 -3.36 -2.87
N LEU A 135 10.24 -3.49 -1.61
CA LEU A 135 11.02 -4.09 -0.51
C LEU A 135 11.60 -5.47 -0.84
N PRO A 136 10.81 -6.49 -1.26
CA PRO A 136 11.36 -7.83 -1.50
C PRO A 136 12.48 -7.83 -2.53
N THR A 137 12.30 -7.13 -3.65
CA THR A 137 13.33 -7.10 -4.71
C THR A 137 14.56 -6.30 -4.29
N ARG A 138 14.39 -5.20 -3.55
CA ARG A 138 15.51 -4.40 -3.02
C ARG A 138 16.29 -5.14 -1.94
N VAL A 139 15.62 -5.87 -1.07
CA VAL A 139 16.25 -6.72 -0.04
C VAL A 139 17.08 -7.82 -0.70
N ALA A 140 16.54 -8.50 -1.71
CA ALA A 140 17.25 -9.52 -2.49
C ALA A 140 18.52 -8.99 -3.16
N ARG A 141 18.43 -7.86 -3.88
CA ARG A 141 19.60 -7.25 -4.54
C ARG A 141 20.71 -6.81 -3.57
N ASN A 142 20.36 -6.56 -2.31
CA ASN A 142 21.31 -6.21 -1.25
C ASN A 142 21.77 -7.43 -0.43
N GLY A 143 21.65 -8.64 -0.97
CA GLY A 143 22.18 -9.86 -0.34
C GLY A 143 21.42 -10.31 0.90
N ALA A 144 20.13 -9.98 1.00
CA ALA A 144 19.27 -10.46 2.07
C ALA A 144 18.02 -11.14 1.53
N LEU A 145 17.41 -11.98 2.34
CA LEU A 145 16.29 -12.83 1.96
C LEU A 145 15.31 -12.95 3.13
N PHE A 146 14.04 -13.16 2.82
CA PHE A 146 13.00 -13.42 3.81
C PHE A 146 12.85 -14.93 4.01
N THR A 147 12.80 -15.36 5.27
CA THR A 147 12.50 -16.73 5.69
C THR A 147 11.34 -16.71 6.68
N TRP A 148 10.82 -17.88 7.04
CA TRP A 148 9.85 -18.02 8.13
C TRP A 148 10.34 -17.51 9.49
N GLN A 149 11.67 -17.35 9.65
CA GLN A 149 12.31 -16.85 10.87
C GLN A 149 12.73 -15.37 10.73
N GLY A 150 12.18 -14.67 9.72
CA GLY A 150 12.48 -13.29 9.42
C GLY A 150 13.60 -13.11 8.39
N ARG A 151 14.09 -11.88 8.29
CA ARG A 151 15.11 -11.46 7.32
C ARG A 151 16.49 -12.01 7.69
N ARG A 152 17.16 -12.62 6.70
CA ARG A 152 18.54 -13.14 6.82
C ARG A 152 19.44 -12.50 5.78
N SER A 153 20.72 -12.36 6.08
CA SER A 153 21.75 -11.92 5.13
C SER A 153 22.46 -13.14 4.57
N ILE A 154 22.44 -13.34 3.25
CA ILE A 154 23.08 -14.49 2.59
C ILE A 154 24.60 -14.42 2.71
N GLY A 155 25.17 -13.23 2.92
CA GLY A 155 26.60 -13.04 3.16
C GLY A 155 27.09 -13.53 4.53
N ASN A 156 26.21 -14.03 5.40
CA ASN A 156 26.62 -14.60 6.68
C ASN A 156 27.43 -15.89 6.45
N ALA A 157 28.56 -16.05 7.15
CA ALA A 157 29.44 -17.21 7.05
C ALA A 157 28.73 -18.56 7.26
N ALA A 158 27.63 -18.58 8.02
CA ALA A 158 26.80 -19.77 8.20
C ALA A 158 26.22 -20.34 6.89
N TYR A 159 26.10 -19.52 5.84
CA TYR A 159 25.62 -19.96 4.52
C TYR A 159 26.74 -20.41 3.58
N SER A 160 28.03 -20.19 3.93
CA SER A 160 29.15 -20.42 3.01
C SER A 160 29.39 -21.89 2.62
N GLN A 161 28.90 -22.83 3.43
CA GLN A 161 29.02 -24.28 3.23
C GLN A 161 27.65 -24.95 3.24
N MET A 162 26.57 -24.17 3.09
CA MET A 162 25.21 -24.70 3.10
C MET A 162 24.87 -25.28 1.73
N GLU A 163 24.66 -26.59 1.65
CA GLU A 163 24.25 -27.30 0.42
C GLU A 163 22.73 -27.58 0.37
N GLN A 164 22.01 -27.24 1.44
CA GLN A 164 20.57 -27.43 1.54
C GLN A 164 19.81 -26.15 1.15
N PRO A 165 18.52 -26.27 0.76
CA PRO A 165 17.70 -25.11 0.42
C PRO A 165 17.69 -24.05 1.52
N ILE A 166 17.71 -22.78 1.11
CA ILE A 166 17.66 -21.62 2.01
C ILE A 166 16.42 -21.68 2.93
N VAL A 167 15.26 -22.07 2.38
CA VAL A 167 14.03 -22.28 3.14
C VAL A 167 13.54 -23.71 2.87
N PRO A 168 13.73 -24.65 3.81
CA PRO A 168 13.23 -26.01 3.67
C PRO A 168 11.71 -26.04 3.39
N GLY A 169 11.31 -26.79 2.36
CA GLY A 169 9.91 -26.92 1.95
C GLY A 169 9.36 -25.77 1.08
N CYS A 170 10.16 -24.73 0.77
CA CYS A 170 9.76 -23.71 -0.20
C CYS A 170 9.83 -24.26 -1.63
N ASP A 171 8.75 -24.10 -2.40
CA ASP A 171 8.59 -24.59 -3.77
C ASP A 171 9.09 -23.60 -4.84
N CYS A 172 9.71 -22.49 -4.43
CA CYS A 172 10.24 -21.51 -5.36
C CYS A 172 11.40 -22.10 -6.19
N TYR A 173 11.70 -21.46 -7.32
CA TYR A 173 12.78 -21.91 -8.20
C TYR A 173 14.13 -21.99 -7.48
N THR A 174 14.47 -20.99 -6.66
CA THR A 174 15.76 -20.97 -5.95
C THR A 174 15.89 -22.15 -4.99
N CYS A 175 14.95 -22.34 -4.07
CA CYS A 175 15.05 -23.38 -3.04
C CYS A 175 14.95 -24.81 -3.59
N ARG A 176 14.48 -25.02 -4.83
CA ARG A 176 14.44 -26.33 -5.47
C ARG A 176 15.70 -26.69 -6.26
N ASN A 177 16.54 -25.71 -6.58
CA ASN A 177 17.65 -25.89 -7.52
C ASN A 177 19.02 -25.45 -6.97
N PHE A 178 19.04 -24.67 -5.89
CA PHE A 178 20.25 -24.16 -5.23
C PHE A 178 20.12 -24.27 -3.71
#